data_AF-A0A098MBW4-F1
#
_entry.id   AF-A0A098MBW4-F1
#
_cell.length_a   1.000
_cell.length_b   1.000
_cell.length_c   1.000
_cell.angle_alpha   90.00
_cell.angle_beta   90.00
_cell.angle_gamma   90.00
#
_symmetry.space_group_name_H-M   'P 1'
#
loop_
_entity.id
_entity.type
_entity.pdbx_description
1 polymer ?
#
loop_
_entity_poly.entity_id
_entity_poly.type
_entity_poly.pdbx_seq_one_letter_code
_entity_poly.pdbx_strand_id
1 'polypeptide(L)'
;MICLPKFRKKPVVIEAFRIGIDPRPDWFQDKVTSNEIVTYTAVANPENLRSGIRDQEGVWCDIQTLEGVMRGNHGDYIIQGVNGEVYPCKLGIFEKTYEEVAE
;
A
#
# COMPACT_ATOMS: atom_id res chain seq x y z
N MET A 1 29.93 14.04 -31.36
CA MET A 1 28.55 13.96 -30.86
C MET A 1 28.37 12.58 -30.24
N ILE A 2 28.26 12.48 -28.91
CA ILE A 2 28.07 11.18 -28.25
C ILE A 2 26.56 10.94 -28.17
N CYS A 3 26.06 9.94 -28.88
CA CYS A 3 24.69 9.47 -28.73
C CYS A 3 24.62 8.56 -27.51
N LEU A 4 23.88 8.99 -26.49
CA LEU A 4 23.65 8.14 -25.31
C LEU A 4 22.58 7.09 -25.64
N PRO A 5 22.77 5.84 -25.19
CA PRO A 5 21.74 4.81 -25.29
C PRO A 5 20.50 5.24 -24.48
N LYS A 6 19.33 5.01 -25.06
CA LYS A 6 18.03 5.27 -24.42
C LYS A 6 17.41 3.95 -24.00
N PHE A 7 16.87 3.88 -22.79
CA PHE A 7 16.26 2.69 -22.22
C PHE A 7 14.82 2.98 -21.79
N ARG A 8 13.96 1.96 -21.79
CA ARG A 8 12.60 2.00 -21.24
C ARG A 8 12.43 0.91 -20.18
N LYS A 9 11.64 1.17 -19.14
CA LYS A 9 11.29 0.15 -18.14
C LYS A 9 10.50 -0.97 -18.82
N LYS A 10 10.73 -2.23 -18.42
CA LYS A 10 9.90 -3.35 -18.88
C LYS A 10 8.48 -3.19 -18.30
N PRO A 11 7.43 -3.57 -19.04
CA PRO A 11 6.09 -3.63 -18.47
C PRO A 11 6.06 -4.69 -17.38
N VAL A 12 5.40 -4.39 -16.27
CA VAL A 12 5.31 -5.27 -15.11
C VAL A 12 3.89 -5.22 -14.59
N VAL A 13 3.29 -6.38 -14.35
CA VAL A 13 2.02 -6.53 -13.65
C VAL A 13 2.32 -6.77 -12.18
N ILE A 14 1.57 -6.11 -11.30
CA ILE A 14 1.70 -6.20 -9.85
C ILE A 14 0.34 -6.46 -9.21
N GLU A 15 0.36 -6.94 -7.97
CA GLU A 15 -0.84 -7.02 -7.14
C GLU A 15 -0.84 -5.84 -6.14
N ALA A 16 -2.02 -5.25 -5.93
CA ALA A 16 -2.20 -4.17 -4.98
C ALA A 16 -3.61 -4.15 -4.40
N PHE A 17 -3.75 -3.62 -3.19
CA PHE A 17 -5.04 -3.37 -2.55
C PHE A 17 -4.97 -2.09 -1.71
N ARG A 18 -6.09 -1.43 -1.44
CA ARG A 18 -6.14 -0.22 -0.60
C ARG A 18 -6.29 -0.59 0.87
N ILE A 19 -5.34 -0.18 1.70
CA ILE A 19 -5.36 -0.48 3.13
C ILE A 19 -6.56 0.18 3.82
N GLY A 20 -7.31 -0.61 4.59
CA GLY A 20 -8.49 -0.15 5.32
C GLY A 20 -9.75 0.04 4.47
N ILE A 21 -9.69 -0.23 3.16
CA ILE A 21 -10.84 -0.18 2.24
C ILE A 21 -11.09 -1.57 1.64
N ASP A 22 -10.06 -2.15 1.01
CA ASP A 22 -10.15 -3.44 0.32
C ASP A 22 -9.80 -4.60 1.27
N PRO A 23 -10.26 -5.83 0.99
CA PRO A 23 -9.87 -7.00 1.77
C PRO A 23 -8.35 -7.22 1.71
N ARG A 24 -7.76 -7.64 2.83
CA ARG A 24 -6.32 -7.93 2.91
C ARG A 24 -6.03 -9.26 2.22
N PRO A 25 -5.14 -9.30 1.22
CA PRO A 25 -4.74 -10.54 0.55
C PRO A 25 -3.83 -11.40 1.43
N ASP A 26 -3.74 -12.69 1.11
CA ASP A 26 -2.96 -13.67 1.89
C ASP A 26 -1.48 -13.28 2.00
N TRP A 27 -0.85 -12.85 0.90
CA TRP A 27 0.54 -12.42 0.91
C TRP A 27 0.81 -11.26 1.88
N PHE A 28 -0.17 -10.38 2.08
CA PHE A 28 -0.05 -9.28 3.03
C PHE A 28 -0.12 -9.80 4.46
N GLN A 29 -1.03 -10.75 4.73
CA GLN A 29 -1.17 -11.37 6.06
C GLN A 29 0.07 -12.20 6.44
N ASP A 30 0.69 -12.87 5.47
CA ASP A 30 1.96 -13.57 5.67
C ASP A 30 3.05 -12.61 6.13
N LYS A 31 3.13 -11.43 5.51
CA LYS A 31 4.09 -10.36 5.88
C LYS A 31 3.78 -9.71 7.23
N VAL A 32 2.52 -9.67 7.63
CA VAL A 32 2.14 -9.27 9.00
C VAL A 32 2.58 -10.33 10.00
N THR A 33 2.39 -11.60 9.67
CA THR A 33 2.77 -12.73 10.53
C THR A 33 4.29 -12.83 10.71
N SER A 34 5.07 -12.49 9.68
CA SER A 34 6.54 -12.44 9.74
C SER A 34 7.09 -11.18 10.43
N ASN A 35 6.23 -10.28 10.91
CA ASN A 35 6.57 -8.95 11.47
C ASN A 35 7.30 -8.02 10.49
N GLU A 36 7.26 -8.30 9.18
CA GLU A 36 7.75 -7.36 8.15
C GLU A 36 6.78 -6.17 7.98
N ILE A 37 5.50 -6.37 8.30
CA ILE A 37 4.47 -5.34 8.29
C ILE A 37 3.79 -5.30 9.66
N VAL A 38 3.69 -4.11 10.25
CA VAL A 38 2.92 -3.90 11.48
C VAL A 38 1.68 -3.10 11.14
N THR A 39 0.50 -3.66 11.43
CA THR A 39 -0.77 -2.97 11.18
C THR A 39 -1.33 -2.36 12.45
N TYR A 40 -1.90 -1.17 12.32
CA TYR A 40 -2.48 -0.41 13.40
C TYR A 40 -3.95 -0.10 13.09
N THR A 41 -4.75 -0.06 14.14
CA THR A 41 -6.12 0.43 14.10
C THR A 41 -6.33 1.36 15.29
N ALA A 42 -6.72 2.60 15.04
CA ALA A 42 -7.29 3.45 16.07
C ALA A 42 -8.62 2.82 16.48
N VAL A 43 -8.78 2.56 17.78
CA VAL A 43 -10.09 2.20 18.32
C VAL A 43 -10.91 3.48 18.30
N ALA A 44 -12.07 3.44 17.64
CA ALA A 44 -12.97 4.59 17.55
C ALA A 44 -13.20 5.15 18.96
N ASN A 45 -12.96 6.46 19.15
CA ASN A 45 -13.30 7.08 20.42
C ASN A 45 -14.83 6.99 20.56
N PRO A 46 -15.38 6.41 21.65
CA PRO A 46 -16.82 6.34 21.85
C PRO A 46 -17.51 7.72 21.80
N GLU A 47 -16.79 8.83 22.02
CA GLU A 47 -17.30 10.19 21.82
C GLU A 47 -17.45 10.59 20.35
N ASN A 48 -16.55 10.14 19.46
CA ASN A 48 -16.65 10.39 18.01
C ASN A 48 -17.90 9.71 17.41
N LEU A 49 -18.25 8.53 17.93
CA LEU A 49 -19.46 7.81 17.55
C LEU A 49 -20.74 8.60 17.90
N ARG A 50 -20.73 9.33 19.02
CA ARG A 50 -21.86 10.20 19.45
C ARG A 50 -21.94 11.50 18.64
N SER A 51 -20.80 12.01 18.18
CA SER A 51 -20.70 13.21 17.34
C SER A 51 -21.05 12.96 15.87
N GLY A 52 -21.21 11.69 15.46
CA GLY A 52 -21.40 11.32 14.06
C GLY A 52 -20.12 11.43 13.21
N ILE A 53 -18.98 11.66 13.85
CA ILE A 53 -17.67 11.67 13.20
C ILE A 53 -17.23 10.21 13.05
N ARG A 54 -17.25 9.70 11.83
CA ARG A 54 -16.66 8.38 11.56
C ARG A 54 -15.14 8.53 11.61
N ASP A 55 -14.47 7.86 12.54
CA ASP A 55 -13.01 7.67 12.57
C ASP A 55 -12.56 6.79 11.38
N GLN A 56 -12.75 7.28 10.15
CA GLN A 56 -12.35 6.58 8.93
C GLN A 56 -10.81 6.58 8.76
N GLU A 57 -10.09 7.39 9.53
CA GLU A 57 -8.63 7.57 9.42
C GLU A 57 -7.82 6.68 10.38
N GLY A 58 -8.47 5.73 11.04
CA GLY A 58 -7.85 4.93 12.09
C GLY A 58 -6.93 3.80 11.61
N VAL A 59 -6.92 3.44 10.33
CA VAL A 59 -6.17 2.27 9.86
C VAL A 59 -4.90 2.69 9.13
N TRP A 60 -3.75 2.20 9.57
CA TRP A 60 -2.48 2.36 8.85
C TRP A 60 -1.59 1.15 9.07
N CYS A 61 -0.51 1.05 8.29
CA CYS A 61 0.52 0.04 8.46
C CYS A 61 1.91 0.65 8.28
N ASP A 62 2.88 0.09 9.01
CA ASP A 62 4.29 0.39 8.84
C ASP A 62 4.97 -0.83 8.20
N ILE A 63 5.60 -0.63 7.04
CA ILE A 63 6.16 -1.66 6.16
C ILE A 63 7.68 -1.53 6.18
N GLN A 64 8.39 -2.62 6.48
CA GLN A 64 9.85 -2.65 6.35
C GLN A 64 10.24 -2.75 4.87
N THR A 65 10.85 -1.69 4.35
CA THR A 65 11.37 -1.62 2.96
C THR A 65 12.90 -1.52 2.96
N LEU A 66 13.51 -1.61 1.77
CA LEU A 66 14.96 -1.46 1.63
C LEU A 66 15.44 -0.05 1.98
N GLU A 67 14.56 0.94 1.83
CA GLU A 67 14.78 2.35 2.16
C GLU A 67 14.45 2.70 3.62
N GLY A 68 14.04 1.70 4.41
CA GLY A 68 13.62 1.85 5.80
C GLY A 68 12.13 1.62 6.01
N VAL A 69 11.61 2.01 7.17
CA VAL A 69 10.19 1.80 7.48
C VAL A 69 9.35 2.85 6.77
N MET A 70 8.41 2.40 5.94
CA MET A 70 7.47 3.26 5.22
C MET A 70 6.05 3.08 5.75
N ARG A 71 5.32 4.18 5.92
CA ARG A 71 3.92 4.15 6.39
C ARG A 71 2.94 4.18 5.22
N GLY A 72 2.01 3.22 5.20
CA GLY A 72 0.80 3.24 4.38
C GLY A 72 -0.42 3.65 5.23
N ASN A 73 -1.03 4.79 4.90
CA ASN A 73 -2.23 5.30 5.58
C ASN A 73 -3.49 4.74 4.95
N HIS A 74 -4.62 4.85 5.65
CA HIS A 74 -5.95 4.50 5.13
C HIS A 74 -6.16 5.02 3.68
N GLY A 75 -6.56 4.12 2.79
CA GLY A 75 -6.81 4.43 1.38
C GLY A 75 -5.57 4.47 0.48
N ASP A 76 -4.36 4.39 1.03
CA ASP A 76 -3.16 4.16 0.21
C ASP A 76 -3.18 2.74 -0.36
N TYR A 77 -2.64 2.59 -1.57
CA TYR A 77 -2.38 1.28 -2.14
C TYR A 77 -1.15 0.65 -1.48
N ILE A 78 -1.27 -0.60 -1.06
CA ILE A 78 -0.12 -1.43 -0.72
C ILE A 78 0.14 -2.34 -1.91
N ILE A 79 1.35 -2.24 -2.45
CA ILE A 79 1.77 -2.98 -3.64
C ILE A 79 2.70 -4.10 -3.25
N GLN A 80 2.48 -5.30 -3.81
CA GLN A 80 3.47 -6.35 -3.87
C GLN A 80 4.20 -6.27 -5.22
N GLY A 81 5.49 -5.97 -5.18
CA GLY A 81 6.37 -5.99 -6.34
C GLY A 81 6.68 -7.42 -6.78
N VAL A 82 7.28 -7.55 -7.97
CA VAL A 82 7.50 -8.85 -8.62
C VAL A 82 8.49 -9.77 -7.91
N ASN A 83 9.34 -9.25 -7.01
CA ASN A 83 10.23 -10.08 -6.21
C ASN A 83 9.73 -10.22 -4.76
N GLY A 84 8.47 -9.89 -4.50
CA GLY A 84 7.86 -9.94 -3.17
C GLY A 84 8.20 -8.75 -2.28
N GLU A 85 8.86 -7.71 -2.80
CA GLU A 85 9.00 -6.44 -2.11
C GLU A 85 7.64 -5.79 -1.88
N VAL A 86 7.45 -5.13 -0.74
CA VAL A 86 6.18 -4.49 -0.41
C VAL A 86 6.43 -3.01 -0.15
N TYR A 87 5.59 -2.15 -0.72
CA TYR A 87 5.69 -0.71 -0.51
C TYR A 87 4.31 -0.02 -0.57
N PRO A 88 4.12 1.06 0.20
CA PRO A 88 2.91 1.88 0.12
C PRO A 88 3.01 2.87 -1.06
N CYS A 89 1.88 3.16 -1.68
CA CYS A 89 1.74 4.11 -2.78
C CYS A 89 0.48 4.95 -2.59
N LYS A 90 0.62 6.28 -2.70
CA LYS A 90 -0.51 7.21 -2.58
C LYS A 90 -1.48 7.00 -3.74
N LEU A 91 -2.79 7.01 -3.44
CA LEU A 91 -3.88 6.84 -4.41
C LEU A 91 -3.66 7.62 -5.73
N GLY A 92 -3.45 8.93 -5.64
CA GLY A 92 -3.26 9.78 -6.83
C GLY A 92 -1.96 9.56 -7.60
N ILE A 93 -0.97 8.86 -7.01
CA ILE A 93 0.24 8.41 -7.72
C ILE A 93 -0.04 7.07 -8.39
N PHE A 94 -0.70 6.16 -7.67
CA PHE A 94 -1.05 4.83 -8.16
C PHE A 94 -1.89 4.90 -9.45
N GLU A 95 -3.00 5.64 -9.43
CA GLU A 95 -3.92 5.76 -10.57
C GLU A 95 -3.30 6.41 -11.82
N LYS A 96 -2.19 7.14 -11.65
CA LYS A 96 -1.43 7.73 -12.77
C LYS A 96 -0.35 6.80 -13.30
N THR A 97 -0.01 5.76 -12.55
CA THR A 97 1.15 4.89 -12.81
C THR A 97 0.73 3.50 -13.27
N TYR A 98 -0.42 3.02 -12.79
CA TYR A 98 -0.93 1.68 -13.02
C TYR A 98 -2.32 1.73 -13.64
N GLU A 99 -2.60 0.73 -14.48
CA GLU A 99 -3.92 0.46 -15.05
C GLU A 99 -4.30 -0.98 -14.71
N GLU A 100 -5.60 -1.22 -14.51
CA GLU A 100 -6.11 -2.57 -14.26
C GLU A 100 -5.97 -3.41 -15.53
N VAL A 101 -5.49 -4.64 -15.37
CA VAL A 101 -5.36 -5.61 -16.46
C VAL A 101 -6.34 -6.75 -16.23
N ALA A 102 -7.02 -7.19 -17.27
CA ALA A 102 -7.86 -8.39 -17.20
C ALA A 102 -6.97 -9.64 -17.15
N GLU A 103 -7.32 -10.56 -16.25
CA GLU A 103 -6.68 -11.88 -16.12
C GLU A 103 -7.14 -12.85 -17.23
#